data_AF-A0AAW5LJP1-F1
#
_entry.id   AF-A0AAW5LJP1-F1
#
_cell.length_a   1.000
_cell.length_b   1.000
_cell.length_c   1.000
_cell.angle_alpha   90.00
_cell.angle_beta   90.00
_cell.angle_gamma   90.00
#
_symmetry.space_group_name_H-M   'P 1'
#
loop_
_entity.id
_entity.type
_entity.pdbx_description
1 polymer ?
#
loop_
_entity_poly.entity_id
_entity_poly.type
_entity_poly.pdbx_seq_one_letter_code
_entity_poly.pdbx_strand_id
1 'polypeptide(L)'
;TTEKGAPKVTIPEATDGVNAEEAKDGVQVEVSLPKNTKAGDTVQLTVTKPDGTTATVEHVVTPDDEAAGKSTVTIPAADVGTDGEYKVVAKVTTPEGQESKPSAEAPFTVDQTAPATPDVNAETNGSVTVEPKDENPVTIKYTDENGSEKEFTVKKDDSGNWQSDDKPTNVIVDPATGKVTIPATEVQDGSTVTATAKDPAGNT
;
A
#
# COMPACT_ATOMS: atom_id res chain seq x y z
N THR A 1 -20.22 11.93 31.75
CA THR A 1 -20.27 13.04 30.78
C THR A 1 -19.02 12.98 29.94
N THR A 2 -19.11 12.49 28.70
CA THR A 2 -18.11 12.76 27.68
C THR A 2 -18.13 14.27 27.44
N GLU A 3 -17.07 14.98 27.82
CA GLU A 3 -16.93 16.37 27.41
C GLU A 3 -16.85 16.38 25.89
N LYS A 4 -17.46 17.39 25.24
CA LYS A 4 -17.74 17.50 23.78
C LYS A 4 -16.49 17.54 22.84
N GLY A 5 -15.45 16.75 23.12
CA GLY A 5 -14.35 16.49 22.20
C GLY A 5 -14.76 15.47 21.13
N ALA A 6 -14.31 15.68 19.91
CA ALA A 6 -14.33 14.65 18.88
C ALA A 6 -13.09 13.75 19.04
N PRO A 7 -13.18 12.44 18.75
CA PRO A 7 -11.99 11.63 18.57
C PRO A 7 -11.20 12.12 17.35
N LYS A 8 -9.92 11.74 17.27
CA LYS A 8 -9.08 11.89 16.07
C LYS A 8 -8.74 10.49 15.56
N VAL A 9 -8.80 10.32 14.25
CA VAL A 9 -8.51 9.06 13.57
C VAL A 9 -7.20 9.18 12.81
N THR A 10 -6.35 8.17 12.92
CA THR A 10 -5.17 7.95 12.07
C THR A 10 -5.14 6.50 11.63
N ILE A 11 -4.61 6.23 10.44
CA ILE A 11 -4.57 4.89 9.84
C ILE A 11 -3.10 4.63 9.48
N PRO A 12 -2.28 4.19 10.44
CA PRO A 12 -0.83 4.11 10.24
C PRO A 12 -0.40 3.17 9.12
N GLU A 13 -1.21 2.15 8.82
CA GLU A 13 -0.94 1.16 7.77
C GLU A 13 -1.20 1.72 6.36
N ALA A 14 -1.96 2.80 6.22
CA ALA A 14 -2.36 3.32 4.91
C ALA A 14 -1.53 4.53 4.46
N THR A 15 -0.22 4.58 4.79
CA THR A 15 0.64 5.70 4.34
C THR A 15 0.81 5.75 2.83
N ASP A 16 0.92 4.58 2.20
CA ASP A 16 1.05 4.42 0.75
C ASP A 16 -0.18 3.76 0.12
N GLY A 17 -1.27 3.65 0.90
CA GLY A 17 -2.42 2.78 0.61
C GLY A 17 -2.28 1.41 1.28
N VAL A 18 -3.39 0.70 1.41
CA VAL A 18 -3.44 -0.66 1.98
C VAL A 18 -3.30 -1.67 0.85
N ASN A 19 -2.25 -2.47 0.89
CA ASN A 19 -1.99 -3.52 -0.09
C ASN A 19 -2.69 -4.86 0.21
N ALA A 20 -2.54 -5.82 -0.70
CA ALA A 20 -3.12 -7.15 -0.56
C ALA A 20 -2.62 -7.94 0.66
N GLU A 21 -1.42 -7.65 1.18
CA GLU A 21 -0.91 -8.31 2.39
C GLU A 21 -1.51 -7.69 3.65
N GLU A 22 -1.49 -6.36 3.75
CA GLU A 22 -2.05 -5.57 4.86
C GLU A 22 -3.56 -5.76 5.00
N ALA A 23 -4.28 -6.00 3.91
CA ALA A 23 -5.73 -6.21 3.96
C ALA A 23 -6.14 -7.57 4.57
N LYS A 24 -5.22 -8.55 4.71
CA LYS A 24 -5.57 -9.94 5.07
C LYS A 24 -6.05 -10.09 6.51
N ASP A 25 -5.41 -9.41 7.44
CA ASP A 25 -5.80 -9.38 8.86
C ASP A 25 -6.66 -8.15 9.21
N GLY A 26 -6.90 -7.29 8.22
CA GLY A 26 -7.71 -6.09 8.35
C GLY A 26 -6.86 -4.86 8.67
N VAL A 27 -7.47 -3.68 8.57
CA VAL A 27 -6.73 -2.41 8.66
C VAL A 27 -6.78 -1.85 10.07
N GLN A 28 -5.62 -1.60 10.67
CA GLN A 28 -5.50 -1.00 12.00
C GLN A 28 -5.75 0.51 11.96
N VAL A 29 -6.71 0.94 12.77
CA VAL A 29 -7.09 2.34 12.95
C VAL A 29 -6.77 2.76 14.38
N GLU A 30 -5.97 3.80 14.53
CA GLU A 30 -5.74 4.44 15.82
C GLU A 30 -6.76 5.56 16.05
N VAL A 31 -7.47 5.48 17.17
CA VAL A 31 -8.48 6.46 17.58
C VAL A 31 -8.05 7.11 18.88
N SER A 32 -7.78 8.42 18.87
CA SER A 32 -7.54 9.16 20.11
C SER A 32 -8.84 9.36 20.87
N LEU A 33 -8.88 9.02 22.15
CA LEU A 33 -10.09 9.08 22.97
C LEU A 33 -10.37 10.52 23.45
N PRO A 34 -11.62 11.02 23.33
CA PRO A 34 -12.02 12.27 23.96
C PRO A 34 -11.77 12.27 25.46
N LYS A 35 -11.58 13.46 26.05
CA LYS A 35 -11.45 13.58 27.51
C LYS A 35 -12.65 12.96 28.23
N ASN A 36 -12.37 12.28 29.34
CA ASN A 36 -13.32 11.55 30.17
C ASN A 36 -13.92 10.29 29.54
N THR A 37 -13.40 9.82 28.41
CA THR A 37 -13.67 8.44 27.96
C THR A 37 -13.16 7.47 29.01
N LYS A 38 -13.93 6.42 29.30
CA LYS A 38 -13.64 5.41 30.32
C LYS A 38 -13.72 4.00 29.75
N ALA A 39 -13.03 3.08 30.40
CA ALA A 39 -13.21 1.66 30.13
C ALA A 39 -14.70 1.27 30.22
N GLY A 40 -15.19 0.55 29.21
CA GLY A 40 -16.61 0.23 29.03
C GLY A 40 -17.37 1.18 28.11
N ASP A 41 -16.83 2.35 27.76
CA ASP A 41 -17.33 3.14 26.63
C ASP A 41 -17.09 2.38 25.31
N THR A 42 -17.83 2.71 24.26
CA THR A 42 -17.70 2.08 22.94
C THR A 42 -17.16 3.08 21.92
N VAL A 43 -16.04 2.74 21.28
CA VAL A 43 -15.55 3.37 20.05
C VAL A 43 -16.26 2.71 18.87
N GLN A 44 -17.00 3.49 18.09
CA GLN A 44 -17.62 3.04 16.86
C GLN A 44 -16.91 3.70 15.67
N LEU A 45 -16.39 2.90 14.76
CA LEU A 45 -15.97 3.32 13.44
C LEU A 45 -17.15 3.22 12.47
N THR A 46 -17.33 4.23 11.63
CA THR A 46 -18.12 4.17 10.41
C THR A 46 -17.15 4.24 9.24
N VAL A 47 -17.09 3.16 8.47
CA VAL A 47 -16.24 3.03 7.28
C VAL A 47 -17.12 3.25 6.05
N THR A 48 -16.86 4.28 5.28
CA THR A 48 -17.49 4.53 3.98
C THR A 48 -16.64 3.86 2.90
N LYS A 49 -17.25 2.97 2.13
CA LYS A 49 -16.63 2.20 1.04
C LYS A 49 -16.61 3.00 -0.27
N PRO A 50 -15.83 2.58 -1.29
CA PRO A 50 -15.77 3.25 -2.59
C PRO A 50 -17.13 3.38 -3.29
N ASP A 51 -18.05 2.45 -3.06
CA ASP A 51 -19.42 2.48 -3.61
C ASP A 51 -20.38 3.40 -2.83
N GLY A 52 -19.90 4.05 -1.78
CA GLY A 52 -20.68 4.94 -0.90
C GLY A 52 -21.48 4.21 0.18
N THR A 53 -21.48 2.88 0.21
CA THR A 53 -22.09 2.13 1.33
C THR A 53 -21.22 2.23 2.59
N THR A 54 -21.81 1.96 3.74
CA THR A 54 -21.11 2.04 5.03
C THR A 54 -21.11 0.71 5.76
N ALA A 55 -20.03 0.46 6.50
CA ALA A 55 -19.90 -0.58 7.51
C ALA A 55 -19.59 0.04 8.88
N THR A 56 -20.00 -0.63 9.95
CA THR A 56 -19.73 -0.18 11.32
C THR A 56 -18.92 -1.21 12.08
N VAL A 57 -17.89 -0.75 12.78
CA VAL A 57 -17.04 -1.59 13.63
C VAL A 57 -17.05 -1.03 15.03
N GLU A 58 -17.29 -1.87 16.04
CA GLU A 58 -17.34 -1.45 17.43
C GLU A 58 -16.21 -2.07 18.23
N HIS A 59 -15.62 -1.25 19.10
CA HIS A 59 -14.59 -1.64 20.06
C HIS A 59 -14.96 -1.11 21.43
N VAL A 60 -14.99 -1.98 22.43
CA VAL A 60 -15.20 -1.57 23.81
C VAL A 60 -13.87 -1.08 24.37
N VAL A 61 -13.84 0.18 24.81
CA VAL A 61 -12.66 0.79 25.44
C VAL A 61 -12.24 -0.06 26.63
N THR A 62 -10.99 -0.49 26.62
CA THR A 62 -10.38 -1.26 27.71
C THR A 62 -9.71 -0.34 28.73
N PRO A 63 -9.34 -0.84 29.92
CA PRO A 63 -8.54 -0.06 30.87
C PRO A 63 -7.19 0.41 30.30
N ASP A 64 -6.57 -0.38 29.42
CA ASP A 64 -5.30 -0.03 28.79
C ASP A 64 -5.49 1.07 27.75
N ASP A 65 -6.57 1.04 26.99
CA ASP A 65 -6.94 2.12 26.06
C ASP A 65 -7.17 3.44 26.80
N GLU A 66 -7.91 3.39 27.92
CA GLU A 66 -8.15 4.56 28.77
C GLU A 66 -6.83 5.15 29.29
N ALA A 67 -5.93 4.28 29.78
CA ALA A 67 -4.62 4.69 30.27
C ALA A 67 -3.75 5.30 29.17
N ALA A 68 -3.82 4.75 27.94
CA ALA A 68 -3.11 5.25 26.78
C ALA A 68 -3.75 6.52 26.17
N GLY A 69 -5.02 6.78 26.45
CA GLY A 69 -5.81 7.83 25.82
C GLY A 69 -6.10 7.57 24.33
N LYS A 70 -5.94 6.33 23.87
CA LYS A 70 -6.18 5.89 22.49
C LYS A 70 -6.63 4.43 22.45
N SER A 71 -7.41 4.08 21.44
CA SER A 71 -7.76 2.69 21.10
C SER A 71 -7.23 2.35 19.71
N THR A 72 -6.74 1.12 19.54
CA THR A 72 -6.51 0.53 18.22
C THR A 72 -7.72 -0.34 17.86
N VAL A 73 -8.34 -0.05 16.72
CA VAL A 73 -9.53 -0.75 16.23
C VAL A 73 -9.24 -1.30 14.85
N THR A 74 -9.50 -2.58 14.62
CA THR A 74 -9.26 -3.23 13.33
C THR A 74 -10.52 -3.18 12.46
N ILE A 75 -10.43 -2.57 11.28
CA ILE A 75 -11.45 -2.71 10.23
C ILE A 75 -11.32 -4.12 9.65
N PRO A 76 -12.37 -4.96 9.68
CA PRO A 76 -12.29 -6.32 9.16
C PRO A 76 -11.92 -6.36 7.68
N ALA A 77 -11.15 -7.38 7.28
CA ALA A 77 -10.76 -7.63 5.88
C ALA A 77 -11.97 -7.63 4.90
N ALA A 78 -13.12 -8.15 5.36
CA ALA A 78 -14.36 -8.18 4.56
C ALA A 78 -14.92 -6.78 4.23
N ASP A 79 -14.56 -5.75 5.00
CA ASP A 79 -15.01 -4.38 4.80
C ASP A 79 -14.04 -3.54 3.95
N VAL A 80 -12.88 -4.10 3.57
CA VAL A 80 -11.87 -3.47 2.70
C VAL A 80 -11.58 -4.30 1.45
N GLY A 81 -12.50 -5.18 1.03
CA GLY A 81 -12.28 -6.13 -0.07
C GLY A 81 -12.30 -5.57 -1.50
N THR A 82 -12.46 -4.26 -1.67
CA THR A 82 -12.48 -3.61 -3.00
C THR A 82 -11.47 -2.50 -3.08
N ASP A 83 -10.79 -2.37 -4.21
CA ASP A 83 -9.86 -1.27 -4.44
C ASP A 83 -10.61 0.08 -4.55
N GLY A 84 -9.98 1.14 -4.05
CA GLY A 84 -10.49 2.50 -4.16
C GLY A 84 -10.31 3.34 -2.91
N GLU A 85 -10.97 4.50 -2.90
CA GLU A 85 -10.96 5.45 -1.79
C GLU A 85 -12.00 5.06 -0.72
N TYR A 86 -11.53 4.97 0.52
CA TYR A 86 -12.34 4.75 1.71
C TYR A 86 -12.22 5.93 2.66
N LYS A 87 -13.18 6.03 3.57
CA LYS A 87 -13.16 7.05 4.63
C LYS A 87 -13.59 6.44 5.96
N VAL A 88 -12.93 6.86 7.03
CA VAL A 88 -13.29 6.46 8.40
C VAL A 88 -13.72 7.67 9.20
N VAL A 89 -14.82 7.53 9.92
CA VAL A 89 -15.23 8.44 10.99
C VAL A 89 -15.36 7.64 12.28
N ALA A 90 -14.90 8.20 13.40
CA ALA A 90 -15.05 7.60 14.71
C ALA A 90 -15.98 8.40 15.62
N LYS A 91 -16.63 7.69 16.54
CA LYS A 91 -17.45 8.27 17.61
C LYS A 91 -17.31 7.43 18.87
N VAL A 92 -17.45 8.07 20.03
CA VAL A 92 -17.45 7.38 21.32
C VAL A 92 -18.82 7.50 21.99
N THR A 93 -19.35 6.40 22.46
CA THR A 93 -20.66 6.30 23.13
C THR A 93 -20.50 5.65 24.50
N THR A 94 -21.05 6.27 25.54
CA THR A 94 -21.05 5.69 26.90
C THR A 94 -22.14 4.62 27.03
N PRO A 95 -22.08 3.72 28.04
CA PRO A 95 -23.15 2.75 28.31
C PRO A 95 -24.54 3.36 28.51
N GLU A 96 -24.61 4.62 28.96
CA GLU A 96 -25.85 5.38 29.13
C GLU A 96 -26.33 6.05 27.82
N GLY A 97 -25.64 5.82 26.70
CA GLY A 97 -25.97 6.36 25.38
C GLY A 97 -25.54 7.80 25.16
N GLN A 98 -24.65 8.35 25.98
CA GLN A 98 -24.09 9.69 25.73
C GLN A 98 -23.00 9.62 24.66
N GLU A 99 -23.07 10.54 23.71
CA GLU A 99 -22.26 10.48 22.51
C GLU A 99 -21.26 11.65 22.41
N SER A 100 -20.06 11.36 21.90
CA SER A 100 -19.10 12.37 21.48
C SER A 100 -19.55 13.07 20.18
N LYS A 101 -18.85 14.14 19.81
CA LYS A 101 -18.86 14.60 18.41
C LYS A 101 -18.21 13.54 17.51
N PRO A 102 -18.58 13.43 16.22
CA PRO A 102 -17.83 12.60 15.28
C PRO A 102 -16.44 13.20 15.04
N SER A 103 -15.47 12.35 14.69
CA SER A 103 -14.18 12.80 14.16
C SER A 103 -14.35 13.52 12.82
N ALA A 104 -13.28 14.16 12.35
CA ALA A 104 -13.15 14.44 10.93
C ALA A 104 -13.07 13.13 10.13
N GLU A 105 -13.41 13.18 8.84
CA GLU A 105 -13.16 12.07 7.92
C GLU A 105 -11.65 11.84 7.78
N ALA A 106 -11.23 10.59 7.99
CA ALA A 106 -9.88 10.14 7.68
C ALA A 106 -9.94 9.31 6.38
N PRO A 107 -9.50 9.87 5.23
CA PRO A 107 -9.45 9.13 3.98
C PRO A 107 -8.27 8.14 4.01
N PHE A 108 -8.44 7.01 3.32
CA PHE A 108 -7.37 6.08 2.98
C PHE A 108 -7.71 5.37 1.67
N THR A 109 -6.71 4.80 1.01
CA THR A 109 -6.90 4.01 -0.21
C THR A 109 -6.62 2.55 0.09
N VAL A 110 -7.37 1.67 -0.57
CA VAL A 110 -7.06 0.25 -0.67
C VAL A 110 -6.73 -0.05 -2.11
N ASP A 111 -5.64 -0.77 -2.33
CA ASP A 111 -5.24 -1.30 -3.63
C ASP A 111 -4.62 -2.67 -3.40
N GLN A 112 -5.38 -3.72 -3.64
CA GLN A 112 -4.93 -5.11 -3.50
C GLN A 112 -4.53 -5.71 -4.85
N THR A 113 -4.56 -4.93 -5.93
CA THR A 113 -4.32 -5.42 -7.27
C THR A 113 -2.85 -5.27 -7.63
N ALA A 114 -2.16 -6.40 -7.74
CA ALA A 114 -0.78 -6.39 -8.24
C ALA A 114 -0.67 -5.83 -9.67
N PRO A 115 0.44 -5.13 -9.99
CA PRO A 115 0.80 -4.78 -11.35
C PRO A 115 0.80 -5.97 -12.31
N ALA A 116 0.69 -5.68 -13.60
CA ALA A 116 0.91 -6.70 -14.61
C ALA A 116 2.40 -7.09 -14.64
N THR A 117 2.67 -8.39 -14.64
CA THR A 117 4.05 -8.89 -14.70
C THR A 117 4.73 -8.45 -16.00
N PRO A 118 5.94 -7.86 -15.95
CA PRO A 118 6.70 -7.50 -17.15
C PRO A 118 7.01 -8.72 -18.03
N ASP A 119 7.07 -8.52 -19.34
CA ASP A 119 7.56 -9.57 -20.23
C ASP A 119 9.09 -9.64 -20.17
N VAL A 120 9.64 -10.86 -20.11
CA VAL A 120 11.08 -11.11 -20.19
C VAL A 120 11.33 -12.08 -21.34
N ASN A 121 12.13 -11.67 -22.33
CA ASN A 121 12.39 -12.44 -23.53
C ASN A 121 13.89 -12.61 -23.76
N ALA A 122 14.34 -13.86 -23.85
CA ALA A 122 15.66 -14.19 -24.34
C ALA A 122 15.66 -14.19 -25.87
N GLU A 123 16.59 -13.45 -26.47
CA GLU A 123 16.71 -13.27 -27.91
C GLU A 123 17.73 -14.25 -28.51
N THR A 124 17.63 -14.52 -29.82
CA THR A 124 18.51 -15.49 -30.50
C THR A 124 19.98 -15.05 -30.58
N ASN A 125 20.26 -13.77 -30.35
CA ASN A 125 21.61 -13.21 -30.30
C ASN A 125 22.23 -13.25 -28.89
N GLY A 126 21.56 -13.87 -27.91
CA GLY A 126 22.00 -13.96 -26.52
C GLY A 126 21.64 -12.76 -25.64
N SER A 127 21.09 -11.68 -26.21
CA SER A 127 20.56 -10.57 -25.41
C SER A 127 19.23 -10.94 -24.74
N VAL A 128 18.86 -10.19 -23.71
CA VAL A 128 17.56 -10.30 -23.05
C VAL A 128 16.84 -8.95 -23.14
N THR A 129 15.55 -8.99 -23.47
CA THR A 129 14.68 -7.83 -23.40
C THR A 129 13.68 -7.95 -22.25
N VAL A 130 13.39 -6.81 -21.60
CA VAL A 130 12.35 -6.70 -20.56
C VAL A 130 11.41 -5.59 -20.95
N GLU A 131 10.10 -5.85 -20.94
CA GLU A 131 9.08 -4.88 -21.34
C GLU A 131 8.05 -4.69 -20.21
N PRO A 132 7.98 -3.47 -19.60
CA PRO A 132 6.92 -3.13 -18.65
C PRO A 132 5.54 -3.29 -19.29
N LYS A 133 4.54 -3.71 -18.50
CA LYS A 133 3.15 -3.88 -18.96
C LYS A 133 2.21 -2.76 -18.56
N ASP A 134 2.62 -1.95 -17.60
CA ASP A 134 1.90 -0.79 -17.09
C ASP A 134 2.90 0.32 -16.72
N GLU A 135 2.45 1.35 -16.01
CA GLU A 135 3.27 2.50 -15.65
C GLU A 135 4.07 2.31 -14.35
N ASN A 136 3.95 1.14 -13.71
CA ASN A 136 4.62 0.88 -12.44
C ASN A 136 6.13 0.66 -12.64
N PRO A 137 6.96 1.07 -11.68
CA PRO A 137 8.40 0.82 -11.72
C PRO A 137 8.69 -0.69 -11.79
N VAL A 138 9.67 -1.05 -12.61
CA VAL A 138 10.12 -2.44 -12.80
C VAL A 138 11.54 -2.61 -12.27
N THR A 139 11.71 -3.50 -11.31
CA THR A 139 13.02 -3.93 -10.82
C THR A 139 13.47 -5.16 -11.59
N ILE A 140 14.67 -5.10 -12.17
CA ILE A 140 15.27 -6.15 -12.99
C ILE A 140 16.48 -6.73 -12.26
N LYS A 141 16.54 -8.06 -12.17
CA LYS A 141 17.69 -8.79 -11.60
C LYS A 141 18.24 -9.81 -12.59
N TYR A 142 19.56 -9.90 -12.65
CA TYR A 142 20.26 -10.89 -13.50
C TYR A 142 21.68 -11.15 -13.00
N THR A 143 22.31 -12.20 -13.52
CA THR A 143 23.73 -12.51 -13.25
C THR A 143 24.60 -12.05 -14.42
N ASP A 144 25.65 -11.30 -14.16
CA ASP A 144 26.60 -10.86 -15.19
C ASP A 144 27.59 -11.94 -15.61
N GLU A 145 28.32 -11.72 -16.70
CA GLU A 145 29.32 -12.67 -17.24
C GLU A 145 30.47 -13.02 -16.27
N ASN A 146 30.63 -12.26 -15.18
CA ASN A 146 31.59 -12.57 -14.12
C ASN A 146 30.96 -13.36 -12.95
N GLY A 147 29.69 -13.75 -13.06
CA GLY A 147 28.92 -14.41 -12.03
C GLY A 147 28.39 -13.47 -10.94
N SER A 148 28.45 -12.15 -11.13
CA SER A 148 27.98 -11.17 -10.14
C SER A 148 26.51 -10.81 -10.36
N GLU A 149 25.73 -10.78 -9.30
CA GLU A 149 24.34 -10.33 -9.37
C GLU A 149 24.26 -8.82 -9.65
N LYS A 150 23.33 -8.45 -10.54
CA LYS A 150 22.95 -7.08 -10.87
C LYS A 150 21.49 -6.87 -10.53
N GLU A 151 21.18 -5.68 -10.04
CA GLU A 151 19.83 -5.21 -9.77
C GLU A 151 19.76 -3.72 -10.13
N PHE A 152 18.71 -3.32 -10.84
CA PHE A 152 18.41 -1.91 -11.13
C PHE A 152 16.91 -1.72 -11.35
N THR A 153 16.44 -0.48 -11.25
CA THR A 153 15.02 -0.13 -11.40
C THR A 153 14.77 0.82 -12.57
N VAL A 154 13.76 0.49 -13.38
CA VAL A 154 13.30 1.28 -14.52
C VAL A 154 11.97 1.89 -14.14
N LYS A 155 11.85 3.22 -14.27
CA LYS A 155 10.66 3.99 -13.87
C LYS A 155 10.47 5.22 -14.74
N LYS A 156 9.26 5.77 -14.76
CA LYS A 156 9.00 7.06 -15.39
C LYS A 156 9.59 8.21 -14.56
N ASP A 157 10.13 9.21 -15.25
CA ASP A 157 10.47 10.51 -14.69
C ASP A 157 9.24 11.42 -14.60
N ASP A 158 9.42 12.62 -14.02
CA ASP A 158 8.35 13.64 -13.91
C ASP A 158 7.85 14.13 -15.29
N SER A 159 8.59 13.86 -16.37
CA SER A 159 8.19 14.18 -17.75
C SER A 159 7.45 13.03 -18.43
N GLY A 160 7.29 11.89 -17.76
CA GLY A 160 6.62 10.69 -18.26
C GLY A 160 7.50 9.77 -19.13
N ASN A 161 8.80 10.04 -19.25
CA ASN A 161 9.74 9.18 -19.98
C ASN A 161 10.32 8.11 -19.06
N TRP A 162 10.51 6.91 -19.58
CA TRP A 162 11.18 5.84 -18.86
C TRP A 162 12.68 6.07 -18.76
N GLN A 163 13.22 5.86 -17.57
CA GLN A 163 14.65 5.96 -17.29
C GLN A 163 15.08 5.00 -16.19
N SER A 164 16.39 4.84 -16.05
CA SER A 164 17.02 4.18 -14.90
C SER A 164 18.39 4.83 -14.69
N ASP A 165 18.59 5.36 -13.49
CA ASP A 165 19.83 6.04 -13.09
C ASP A 165 20.89 5.04 -12.59
N ASP A 166 20.45 3.88 -12.14
CA ASP A 166 21.22 2.81 -11.51
C ASP A 166 21.53 1.63 -12.45
N LYS A 167 21.02 1.65 -13.69
CA LYS A 167 21.29 0.60 -14.67
C LYS A 167 22.80 0.46 -14.96
N PRO A 168 23.27 -0.76 -15.26
CA PRO A 168 24.61 -0.97 -15.81
C PRO A 168 24.83 -0.18 -17.11
N THR A 169 26.08 0.25 -17.35
CA THR A 169 26.44 1.19 -18.43
C THR A 169 25.94 0.75 -19.81
N ASN A 170 26.06 -0.55 -20.12
CA ASN A 170 25.75 -1.10 -21.44
C ASN A 170 24.29 -1.54 -21.59
N VAL A 171 23.49 -1.49 -20.53
CA VAL A 171 22.04 -1.73 -20.59
C VAL A 171 21.35 -0.52 -21.21
N ILE A 172 20.42 -0.76 -22.12
CA ILE A 172 19.68 0.30 -22.82
C ILE A 172 18.24 0.31 -22.31
N VAL A 173 17.68 1.50 -22.09
CA VAL A 173 16.25 1.71 -21.78
C VAL A 173 15.68 2.60 -22.88
N ASP A 174 14.62 2.14 -23.53
CA ASP A 174 13.85 2.96 -24.47
C ASP A 174 12.98 3.95 -23.67
N PRO A 175 13.16 5.27 -23.83
CA PRO A 175 12.49 6.25 -23.00
C PRO A 175 10.98 6.37 -23.24
N ALA A 176 10.47 5.90 -24.38
CA ALA A 176 9.03 5.98 -24.69
C ALA A 176 8.27 4.76 -24.16
N THR A 177 8.89 3.57 -24.26
CA THR A 177 8.23 2.29 -23.97
C THR A 177 8.67 1.66 -22.65
N GLY A 178 9.82 2.06 -22.12
CA GLY A 178 10.44 1.40 -20.97
C GLY A 178 11.11 0.08 -21.31
N LYS A 179 11.13 -0.30 -22.60
CA LYS A 179 11.78 -1.53 -23.04
C LYS A 179 13.27 -1.48 -22.69
N VAL A 180 13.70 -2.47 -21.92
CA VAL A 180 15.08 -2.66 -21.54
C VAL A 180 15.72 -3.70 -22.43
N THR A 181 16.97 -3.45 -22.83
CA THR A 181 17.81 -4.42 -23.52
C THR A 181 19.09 -4.63 -22.73
N ILE A 182 19.27 -5.85 -22.24
CA ILE A 182 20.51 -6.33 -21.61
C ILE A 182 21.30 -7.05 -22.71
N PRO A 183 22.43 -6.50 -23.17
CA PRO A 183 23.19 -7.14 -24.25
C PRO A 183 23.82 -8.45 -23.75
N ALA A 184 24.05 -9.38 -24.68
CA ALA A 184 24.61 -10.70 -24.36
C ALA A 184 25.92 -10.61 -23.53
N THR A 185 26.77 -9.62 -23.83
CA THR A 185 28.05 -9.41 -23.13
C THR A 185 27.92 -8.98 -21.67
N GLU A 186 26.70 -8.66 -21.21
CA GLU A 186 26.44 -8.28 -19.83
C GLU A 186 25.76 -9.38 -19.04
N VAL A 187 25.16 -10.39 -19.67
CA VAL A 187 24.35 -11.42 -18.99
C VAL A 187 24.95 -12.80 -19.17
N GLN A 188 25.14 -13.52 -18.07
CA GLN A 188 25.75 -14.84 -18.11
C GLN A 188 24.91 -15.84 -18.91
N ASP A 189 25.56 -16.59 -19.80
CA ASP A 189 24.95 -17.66 -20.57
C ASP A 189 24.22 -18.68 -19.67
N GLY A 190 22.96 -18.96 -20.02
CA GLY A 190 22.10 -19.91 -19.30
C GLY A 190 21.61 -19.43 -17.93
N SER A 191 21.90 -18.19 -17.53
CA SER A 191 21.36 -17.59 -16.31
C SER A 191 19.91 -17.13 -16.47
N THR A 192 19.25 -16.82 -15.36
CA THR A 192 17.87 -16.31 -15.33
C THR A 192 17.88 -14.78 -15.20
N VAL A 193 17.04 -14.13 -15.99
CA VAL A 193 16.68 -12.72 -15.80
C VAL A 193 15.26 -12.67 -15.23
N THR A 194 15.08 -11.92 -14.15
CA THR A 194 13.76 -11.71 -13.53
C THR A 194 13.41 -10.23 -13.56
N ALA A 195 12.13 -9.93 -13.77
CA ALA A 195 11.59 -8.59 -13.69
C ALA A 195 10.33 -8.58 -12.83
N THR A 196 10.22 -7.62 -11.92
CA THR A 196 9.10 -7.48 -11.00
C THR A 196 8.63 -6.03 -11.04
N ALA A 197 7.35 -5.82 -11.33
CA ALA A 197 6.73 -4.51 -11.23
C ALA A 197 6.21 -4.30 -9.80
N LYS A 198 6.21 -3.06 -9.31
CA LYS A 198 5.69 -2.72 -7.98
C LYS A 198 4.85 -1.44 -8.04
N ASP A 199 3.60 -1.48 -7.57
CA ASP A 199 2.74 -0.29 -7.50
C ASP A 199 3.03 0.59 -6.26
N PRO A 200 2.39 1.77 -6.14
CA PRO A 200 2.54 2.63 -4.97
C PRO A 200 2.11 2.00 -3.64
N ALA A 201 1.04 1.20 -3.61
CA ALA A 201 0.60 0.49 -2.39
C ALA A 201 1.57 -0.65 -1.99
N GLY A 202 2.40 -1.06 -2.93
CA GLY A 202 3.48 -2.00 -2.76
C GLY A 202 3.16 -3.43 -3.19
N ASN A 203 2.08 -3.66 -3.95
CA ASN A 203 1.82 -4.97 -4.54
C ASN A 203 2.85 -5.27 -5.66
N THR A 204 3.14 -6.56 -5.85
CA THR A 204 4.12 -7.08 -6.83
C THR A 204 3.64 -8.36 -7.49
#